data_AF-A0A7Y4TJY6-F1
#
_entry.id   AF-A0A7Y4TJY6-F1
#
_cell.length_a   1.000
_cell.length_b   1.000
_cell.length_c   1.000
_cell.angle_alpha   90.00
_cell.angle_beta   90.00
_cell.angle_gamma   90.00
#
_symmetry.space_group_name_H-M   'P 1'
#
loop_
_entity.id
_entity.type
_entity.pdbx_description
1 polymer ?
#
loop_
_entity_poly.entity_id
_entity_poly.type
_entity_poly.pdbx_seq_one_letter_code
_entity_poly.pdbx_strand_id
1 'polypeptide(L)'
;MQTAGRRWTLRPVTRQAATLVQTGRQTTTLRQRVRQWTAGAALLTLIACGGSSPSSPSANPTPSPAPTPTPSAAPTLIFQGGGLLPSRTLLSTPFTTTATGTIGASVDWTFANSDLDLFLVRGTDPCTLDQFNNRQCPFLGAAESLTTKPETLSVPNLAAGAYTVYVANFADVQESVSLQITLTTTSGVSASGTTASAAAVSSAVAPSAPRGSAGKAHLTASATSVR
;
A
#
# COMPACT_ATOMS: atom_id res chain seq x y z
N MET A 1 -2.70 -34.85 -1.71
CA MET A 1 -2.60 -34.06 -2.95
C MET A 1 -1.96 -32.72 -2.62
N GLN A 2 -0.74 -32.46 -3.09
CA GLN A 2 -0.02 -31.20 -2.88
C GLN A 2 -0.48 -30.19 -3.93
N THR A 3 -1.13 -29.12 -3.49
CA THR A 3 -1.43 -27.97 -4.34
C THR A 3 -0.12 -27.30 -4.72
N ALA A 4 0.27 -27.40 -5.99
CA ALA A 4 1.49 -26.78 -6.51
C ALA A 4 1.33 -25.25 -6.48
N GLY A 5 1.69 -24.63 -5.37
CA GLY A 5 1.86 -23.18 -5.26
C GLY A 5 2.93 -22.75 -6.25
N ARG A 6 2.55 -21.95 -7.24
CA ARG A 6 3.50 -21.37 -8.20
C ARG A 6 4.38 -20.41 -7.40
N ARG A 7 5.59 -20.87 -7.08
CA ARG A 7 6.61 -20.11 -6.38
C ARG A 7 7.27 -19.16 -7.37
N TRP A 8 7.00 -17.88 -7.23
CA TRP A 8 7.66 -16.84 -8.01
C TRP A 8 8.82 -16.28 -7.20
N THR A 9 10.04 -16.39 -7.71
CA THR A 9 11.23 -15.78 -7.13
C THR A 9 11.35 -14.33 -7.61
N LEU A 10 11.30 -13.37 -6.69
CA LEU A 10 11.70 -12.00 -6.99
C LEU A 10 13.16 -12.00 -7.45
N ARG A 11 13.41 -11.53 -8.67
CA ARG A 11 14.77 -11.21 -9.08
C ARG A 11 15.22 -10.01 -8.24
N PRO A 12 16.43 -10.02 -7.67
CA PRO A 12 16.98 -8.83 -7.05
C PRO A 12 16.97 -7.72 -8.11
N VAL A 13 16.20 -6.66 -7.88
CA VAL A 13 16.34 -5.43 -8.64
C VAL A 13 17.75 -4.96 -8.35
N THR A 14 18.64 -5.23 -9.29
CA THR A 14 19.94 -4.58 -9.33
C THR A 14 19.57 -3.11 -9.49
N ARG A 15 19.60 -2.35 -8.38
CA ARG A 15 19.57 -0.90 -8.46
C ARG A 15 20.74 -0.57 -9.38
N GLN A 16 20.44 -0.26 -10.64
CA GLN A 16 21.41 0.40 -11.48
C GLN A 16 21.71 1.67 -10.73
N ALA A 17 22.87 1.70 -10.09
CA ALA A 17 23.48 2.94 -9.71
C ALA A 17 23.54 3.72 -11.02
N ALA A 18 22.66 4.71 -11.16
CA ALA A 18 22.88 5.77 -12.10
C ALA A 18 24.19 6.41 -11.64
N THR A 19 25.29 5.95 -12.25
CA THR A 19 26.58 6.63 -12.18
C THR A 19 26.36 7.98 -12.83
N LEU A 20 25.97 8.94 -12.01
CA LEU A 20 25.94 10.33 -12.41
C LEU A 20 27.40 10.69 -12.66
N VAL A 21 27.77 10.72 -13.94
CA VAL A 21 29.05 11.27 -14.40
C VAL A 21 28.99 12.76 -14.07
N GLN A 22 29.38 13.09 -12.84
CA GLN A 22 29.46 14.46 -12.35
C GLN A 22 30.82 15.01 -12.75
N THR A 23 31.00 15.23 -14.06
CA THR A 23 32.12 16.03 -14.57
C THR A 23 31.76 17.49 -14.39
N GLY A 24 32.16 18.05 -13.25
CA GLY A 24 31.96 19.46 -12.95
C GLY A 24 32.83 19.89 -11.79
N ARG A 25 34.11 20.16 -12.09
CA ARG A 25 35.01 20.94 -11.24
C ARG A 25 34.28 22.21 -10.77
N GLN A 26 33.97 22.30 -9.48
CA GLN A 26 33.80 23.58 -8.81
C GLN A 26 34.71 23.56 -7.59
N THR A 27 35.80 24.26 -7.79
CA THR A 27 36.85 24.66 -6.86
C THR A 27 36.34 25.03 -5.47
N THR A 28 37.08 24.56 -4.47
CA THR A 28 37.12 25.00 -3.08
C THR A 28 36.93 26.51 -2.89
N THR A 29 35.92 26.91 -2.12
CA THR A 29 36.03 28.04 -1.19
C THR A 29 35.23 27.76 0.08
N LEU A 30 35.96 27.51 1.17
CA LEU A 30 35.51 27.68 2.55
C LEU A 30 34.84 29.05 2.72
N ARG A 31 33.57 29.08 3.10
CA ARG A 31 32.98 30.24 3.79
C ARG A 31 32.09 29.77 4.93
N GLN A 32 32.73 29.68 6.10
CA GLN A 32 32.11 29.97 7.38
C GLN A 32 31.21 31.21 7.27
N ARG A 33 29.90 31.03 7.44
CA ARG A 33 28.98 32.07 7.92
C ARG A 33 27.96 31.34 8.81
N VAL A 34 28.22 31.26 10.11
CA VAL A 34 27.68 32.21 11.09
C VAL A 34 26.16 32.30 10.94
N ARG A 35 25.42 31.48 11.69
CA ARG A 35 24.00 31.70 11.95
C ARG A 35 23.85 31.95 13.45
N GLN A 36 23.71 33.24 13.74
CA GLN A 36 23.70 33.83 15.07
C GLN A 36 22.43 33.42 15.81
N TRP A 37 22.63 33.01 17.07
CA TRP A 37 21.61 32.99 18.10
C TRP A 37 21.39 34.44 18.54
N THR A 38 20.17 34.96 18.43
CA THR A 38 19.78 36.24 19.04
C THR A 38 18.76 35.96 20.14
N ALA A 39 19.21 36.18 21.37
CA ALA A 39 18.39 36.36 22.57
C ALA A 39 18.19 37.85 22.85
N GLY A 40 17.07 38.20 23.52
CA GLY A 40 16.80 39.52 24.12
C GLY A 40 16.02 40.48 23.19
N ALA A 41 15.23 41.43 23.66
CA ALA A 41 14.77 41.85 24.99
C ALA A 41 13.55 42.78 24.81
N ALA A 42 12.86 43.07 25.91
CA ALA A 42 11.62 43.85 26.03
C ALA A 42 11.64 45.28 25.44
N LEU A 43 10.46 45.80 25.07
CA LEU A 43 10.18 47.25 25.10
C LEU A 43 8.69 47.52 25.43
N LEU A 44 8.46 48.09 26.62
CA LEU A 44 7.23 48.79 27.00
C LEU A 44 7.19 50.15 26.28
N THR A 45 6.07 50.49 25.63
CA THR A 45 5.69 51.90 25.42
C THR A 45 4.19 52.09 25.65
N LEU A 46 3.88 52.95 26.61
CA LEU A 46 2.57 53.54 26.88
C LEU A 46 2.44 54.81 26.03
N ILE A 47 1.42 54.91 25.17
CA ILE A 47 0.91 56.20 24.69
C ILE A 47 -0.61 56.14 24.67
N ALA A 48 -1.21 57.01 25.48
CA ALA A 48 -2.63 57.28 25.57
C ALA A 48 -3.03 58.43 24.62
N CYS A 49 -4.14 58.26 23.90
CA CYS A 49 -4.97 59.33 23.31
C CYS A 49 -6.23 58.61 22.77
N GLY A 50 -7.47 58.85 23.18
CA GLY A 50 -8.15 60.13 23.29
C GLY A 50 -9.15 60.23 22.13
N GLY A 51 -10.39 59.73 22.31
CA GLY A 51 -11.41 59.73 21.26
C GLY A 51 -12.76 59.19 21.71
N SER A 52 -13.55 60.03 22.37
CA SER A 52 -14.92 59.73 22.81
C SER A 52 -15.89 59.83 21.64
N SER A 53 -16.32 58.71 21.07
CA SER A 53 -17.46 58.64 20.16
C SER A 53 -18.50 57.68 20.75
N PRO A 54 -19.79 58.07 20.85
CA PRO A 54 -20.85 57.17 21.30
C PRO A 54 -21.13 56.13 20.21
N SER A 55 -20.38 55.02 20.24
CA SER A 55 -20.67 53.84 19.44
C SER A 55 -21.94 53.19 19.98
N SER A 56 -22.98 53.24 19.15
CA SER A 56 -24.22 52.47 19.26
C SER A 56 -23.95 51.03 19.73
N PRO A 57 -24.79 50.43 20.62
CA PRO A 57 -24.64 49.05 21.04
C PRO A 57 -24.71 48.13 19.81
N SER A 58 -23.53 47.73 19.32
CA SER A 58 -23.41 46.69 18.31
C SER A 58 -23.93 45.41 18.95
N ALA A 59 -25.06 44.93 18.46
CA ALA A 59 -25.60 43.63 18.85
C ALA A 59 -24.49 42.59 18.66
N ASN A 60 -24.01 42.05 19.78
CA ASN A 60 -23.03 40.98 19.81
C ASN A 60 -23.63 39.82 19.00
N PRO A 61 -23.04 39.41 17.86
CA PRO A 61 -23.59 38.31 17.09
C PRO A 61 -23.57 37.08 17.96
N THR A 62 -24.76 36.54 18.26
CA THR A 62 -24.90 35.26 18.95
C THR A 62 -24.05 34.23 18.20
N PRO A 63 -23.07 33.58 18.86
CA PRO A 63 -22.24 32.58 18.19
C PRO A 63 -23.17 31.49 17.66
N SER A 64 -23.16 31.32 16.34
CA SER A 64 -23.85 30.20 15.70
C SER A 64 -23.32 28.92 16.33
N PRO A 65 -24.18 27.98 16.75
CA PRO A 65 -23.73 26.72 17.32
C PRO A 65 -22.78 26.06 16.32
N ALA A 66 -21.57 25.71 16.79
CA ALA A 66 -20.64 24.94 15.99
C ALA A 66 -21.35 23.63 15.58
N PRO A 67 -21.27 23.21 14.31
CA PRO A 67 -21.88 21.97 13.88
C PRO A 67 -21.29 20.82 14.71
N THR A 68 -22.16 20.03 15.33
CA THR A 68 -21.75 18.80 16.02
C THR A 68 -21.06 17.89 15.02
N PRO A 69 -19.83 17.41 15.29
CA PRO A 69 -19.13 16.52 14.38
C PRO A 69 -19.97 15.26 14.17
N THR A 70 -20.28 14.93 12.92
CA THR A 70 -20.95 13.67 12.58
C THR A 70 -20.03 12.52 12.97
N PRO A 71 -20.52 11.50 13.70
CA PRO A 71 -19.71 10.33 14.05
C PRO A 71 -19.13 9.67 12.79
N SER A 72 -17.82 9.39 12.81
CA SER A 72 -17.18 8.61 11.76
C SER A 72 -17.80 7.22 11.70
N ALA A 73 -18.03 6.69 10.51
CA ALA A 73 -18.43 5.30 10.34
C ALA A 73 -17.38 4.37 11.00
N ALA A 74 -17.85 3.27 11.59
CA ALA A 74 -16.98 2.23 12.06
C ALA A 74 -16.39 1.44 10.87
N PRO A 75 -15.11 1.03 10.91
CA PRO A 75 -14.53 0.17 9.89
C PRO A 75 -15.22 -1.20 9.88
N THR A 76 -15.53 -1.70 8.69
CA THR A 76 -16.05 -3.05 8.47
C THR A 76 -14.90 -3.96 8.00
N LEU A 77 -14.78 -5.15 8.58
CA LEU A 77 -13.80 -6.14 8.17
C LEU A 77 -14.20 -6.77 6.82
N ILE A 78 -13.33 -6.68 5.82
CA ILE A 78 -13.52 -7.29 4.50
C ILE A 78 -12.82 -8.64 4.44
N PHE A 79 -11.58 -8.69 4.95
CA PHE A 79 -10.73 -9.86 4.92
C PHE A 79 -9.87 -9.93 6.17
N GLN A 80 -9.72 -11.13 6.71
CA GLN A 80 -8.72 -11.45 7.71
C GLN A 80 -8.12 -12.81 7.37
N GLY A 81 -6.80 -12.88 7.32
CA GLY A 81 -6.08 -14.10 6.98
C GLY A 81 -4.62 -14.00 7.36
N GLY A 82 -3.87 -15.05 7.04
CA GLY A 82 -2.45 -15.11 7.35
C GLY A 82 -1.83 -16.40 6.87
N GLY A 83 -0.53 -16.54 7.09
CA GLY A 83 0.20 -17.75 6.72
C GLY A 83 1.69 -17.50 6.59
N LEU A 84 2.40 -18.51 6.09
CA LEU A 84 3.82 -18.38 5.80
C LEU A 84 4.03 -17.63 4.49
N LEU A 85 4.81 -16.56 4.54
CA LEU A 85 5.23 -15.77 3.41
C LEU A 85 6.73 -16.01 3.15
N PRO A 86 7.09 -16.83 2.15
CA PRO A 86 8.49 -17.10 1.84
C PRO A 86 9.29 -15.81 1.58
N SER A 87 10.60 -15.87 1.80
CA SER A 87 11.50 -14.76 1.46
C SER A 87 11.42 -14.41 -0.01
N ARG A 88 11.56 -13.11 -0.33
CA ARG A 88 11.60 -12.62 -1.71
C ARG A 88 10.38 -13.07 -2.53
N THR A 89 9.19 -13.02 -1.94
CA THR A 89 7.93 -13.33 -2.62
C THR A 89 6.87 -12.24 -2.44
N LEU A 90 5.84 -12.33 -3.26
CA LEU A 90 4.70 -11.44 -3.28
C LEU A 90 3.42 -12.26 -3.04
N LEU A 91 2.69 -11.94 -1.97
CA LEU A 91 1.36 -12.49 -1.71
C LEU A 91 0.31 -11.53 -2.26
N SER A 92 -0.63 -12.07 -3.03
CA SER A 92 -1.76 -11.32 -3.61
C SER A 92 -3.05 -11.73 -2.92
N THR A 93 -3.82 -10.76 -2.40
CA THR A 93 -5.12 -11.00 -1.76
C THR A 93 -6.19 -10.14 -2.45
N PRO A 94 -6.94 -10.71 -3.42
CA PRO A 94 -8.03 -10.01 -4.08
C PRO A 94 -9.25 -9.88 -3.15
N PHE A 95 -9.99 -8.78 -3.27
CA PHE A 95 -11.25 -8.56 -2.59
C PHE A 95 -12.14 -7.61 -3.41
N THR A 96 -13.41 -7.52 -3.03
CA THR A 96 -14.38 -6.59 -3.64
C THR A 96 -15.10 -5.78 -2.57
N THR A 97 -15.52 -4.57 -2.93
CA THR A 97 -16.40 -3.73 -2.11
C THR A 97 -17.59 -3.24 -2.92
N THR A 98 -18.74 -3.10 -2.29
CA THR A 98 -19.97 -2.56 -2.90
C THR A 98 -20.21 -1.09 -2.56
N ALA A 99 -19.37 -0.51 -1.69
CA ALA A 99 -19.51 0.86 -1.22
C ALA A 99 -18.22 1.65 -1.44
N THR A 100 -18.39 2.96 -1.62
CA THR A 100 -17.30 3.92 -1.62
C THR A 100 -16.80 4.15 -0.19
N GLY A 101 -15.49 4.26 -0.01
CA GLY A 101 -14.93 4.49 1.32
C GLY A 101 -13.41 4.53 1.37
N THR A 102 -12.89 4.44 2.58
CA THR A 102 -11.46 4.29 2.86
C THR A 102 -11.15 2.83 3.06
N ILE A 103 -10.21 2.30 2.26
CA ILE A 103 -9.65 0.97 2.50
C ILE A 103 -8.50 1.10 3.48
N GLY A 104 -8.58 0.35 4.57
CA GLY A 104 -7.46 0.10 5.48
C GLY A 104 -6.89 -1.29 5.20
N ALA A 105 -5.58 -1.41 5.18
CA ALA A 105 -4.88 -2.69 5.21
C ALA A 105 -3.80 -2.65 6.30
N SER A 106 -3.65 -3.74 7.04
CA SER A 106 -2.61 -3.90 8.04
C SER A 106 -2.02 -5.29 7.92
N VAL A 107 -0.70 -5.39 7.88
CA VAL A 107 0.01 -6.66 7.97
C VAL A 107 0.95 -6.64 9.16
N ASP A 108 0.84 -7.69 9.97
CA ASP A 108 1.78 -7.99 11.04
C ASP A 108 2.55 -9.26 10.70
N TRP A 109 3.79 -9.39 11.19
CA TRP A 109 4.66 -10.53 10.87
C TRP A 109 5.47 -11.02 12.08
N THR A 110 6.52 -11.82 11.87
CA THR A 110 7.23 -12.48 12.97
C THR A 110 8.47 -11.69 13.39
N PHE A 111 9.35 -11.33 12.45
CA PHE A 111 10.62 -10.69 12.74
C PHE A 111 10.58 -9.17 12.50
N ALA A 112 10.73 -8.37 13.56
CA ALA A 112 10.63 -6.90 13.49
C ALA A 112 11.65 -6.21 12.54
N ASN A 113 12.74 -6.89 12.19
CA ASN A 113 13.75 -6.35 11.27
C ASN A 113 13.50 -6.71 9.80
N SER A 114 12.44 -7.46 9.51
CA SER A 114 12.08 -7.80 8.14
C SER A 114 11.37 -6.65 7.45
N ASP A 115 11.72 -6.46 6.18
CA ASP A 115 11.21 -5.43 5.28
C ASP A 115 9.98 -5.98 4.54
N LEU A 116 8.78 -5.62 5.03
CA LEU A 116 7.50 -6.03 4.47
C LEU A 116 6.69 -4.80 4.08
N ASP A 117 6.31 -4.75 2.80
CA ASP A 117 5.57 -3.63 2.24
C ASP A 117 4.14 -4.02 1.86
N LEU A 118 3.24 -3.05 1.94
CA LEU A 118 1.85 -3.16 1.48
C LEU A 118 1.62 -2.34 0.22
N PHE A 119 0.92 -2.92 -0.75
CA PHE A 119 0.47 -2.20 -1.93
C PHE A 119 -1.01 -2.47 -2.18
N LEU A 120 -1.76 -1.44 -2.58
CA LEU A 120 -3.14 -1.57 -3.02
C LEU A 120 -3.23 -1.28 -4.51
N VAL A 121 -3.84 -2.19 -5.26
CA VAL A 121 -3.98 -2.12 -6.72
C VAL A 121 -5.45 -2.28 -7.11
N ARG A 122 -5.88 -1.62 -8.18
CA ARG A 122 -7.22 -1.79 -8.75
C ARG A 122 -7.32 -3.08 -9.57
N GLY A 123 -8.43 -3.81 -9.40
CA GLY A 123 -8.73 -5.06 -10.11
C GLY A 123 -8.47 -6.31 -9.27
N THR A 124 -9.05 -7.44 -9.69
CA THR A 124 -8.83 -8.78 -9.08
C THR A 124 -7.76 -9.59 -9.77
N ASP A 125 -7.40 -9.23 -11.00
CA ASP A 125 -6.36 -9.94 -11.73
C ASP A 125 -4.99 -9.49 -11.19
N PRO A 126 -4.21 -10.40 -10.59
CA PRO A 126 -2.94 -10.02 -10.07
C PRO A 126 -2.02 -9.63 -11.22
N CYS A 127 -1.37 -8.47 -11.10
CA CYS A 127 -0.20 -8.15 -11.88
C CYS A 127 0.77 -9.32 -11.92
N THR A 128 1.40 -9.48 -13.08
CA THR A 128 2.62 -10.29 -13.16
C THR A 128 3.71 -9.69 -12.28
N LEU A 129 4.65 -10.52 -11.85
CA LEU A 129 5.76 -10.07 -11.01
C LEU A 129 6.61 -8.99 -11.71
N ASP A 130 6.80 -9.10 -13.02
CA ASP A 130 7.53 -8.10 -13.80
C ASP A 130 6.79 -6.76 -13.86
N GLN A 131 5.46 -6.77 -13.99
CA GLN A 131 4.66 -5.54 -13.92
C GLN A 131 4.75 -4.90 -12.53
N PHE A 132 4.70 -5.71 -11.46
CA PHE A 132 4.86 -5.22 -10.10
C PHE A 132 6.24 -4.59 -9.90
N ASN A 133 7.31 -5.30 -10.29
CA ASN A 133 8.70 -4.84 -10.16
C ASN A 133 9.00 -3.57 -10.99
N ASN A 134 8.37 -3.44 -12.16
CA ASN A 134 8.53 -2.27 -13.04
C ASN A 134 7.55 -1.13 -12.71
N ARG A 135 6.82 -1.21 -11.59
CA ARG A 135 5.79 -0.26 -11.18
C ARG A 135 4.70 0.02 -12.23
N GLN A 136 4.33 -1.00 -13.00
CA GLN A 136 3.33 -0.93 -14.07
C GLN A 136 1.91 -1.33 -13.63
N CYS A 137 1.73 -1.82 -12.40
CA CYS A 137 0.39 -2.06 -11.87
C CYS A 137 -0.38 -0.74 -11.72
N PRO A 138 -1.73 -0.78 -11.76
CA PRO A 138 -2.57 0.37 -11.40
C PRO A 138 -2.59 0.57 -9.87
N PHE A 139 -1.44 0.96 -9.30
CA PHE A 139 -1.28 1.23 -7.87
C PHE A 139 -2.15 2.40 -7.44
N LEU A 140 -2.83 2.24 -6.31
CA LEU A 140 -3.67 3.24 -5.66
C LEU A 140 -3.01 3.79 -4.40
N GLY A 141 -2.15 3.00 -3.75
CA GLY A 141 -1.38 3.39 -2.58
C GLY A 141 -0.35 2.33 -2.22
N ALA A 142 0.65 2.72 -1.46
CA ALA A 142 1.69 1.86 -0.93
C ALA A 142 2.11 2.33 0.47
N ALA A 143 2.52 1.38 1.31
CA ALA A 143 3.20 1.61 2.57
C ALA A 143 4.52 0.83 2.49
N GLU A 144 5.63 1.57 2.46
CA GLU A 144 6.98 1.07 2.15
C GLU A 144 7.93 1.45 3.29
N SER A 145 7.82 0.76 4.43
CA SER A 145 8.67 1.00 5.61
C SER A 145 9.68 -0.10 5.81
N LEU A 146 10.96 0.26 5.99
CA LEU A 146 12.04 -0.73 6.09
C LEU A 146 11.86 -1.76 7.22
N THR A 147 11.32 -1.34 8.37
CA THR A 147 11.20 -2.21 9.57
C THR A 147 10.02 -1.82 10.48
N THR A 148 9.07 -0.99 10.01
CA THR A 148 7.95 -0.56 10.87
C THR A 148 6.93 -1.69 10.96
N LYS A 149 6.68 -2.19 12.16
CA LYS A 149 5.74 -3.29 12.39
C LYS A 149 4.62 -2.86 13.35
N PRO A 150 3.33 -3.10 13.03
CA PRO A 150 2.83 -3.60 11.74
C PRO A 150 2.96 -2.56 10.62
N GLU A 151 2.94 -3.02 9.36
CA GLU A 151 2.82 -2.11 8.21
C GLU A 151 1.34 -1.80 8.01
N THR A 152 1.00 -0.52 7.85
CA THR A 152 -0.39 -0.07 7.70
C THR A 152 -0.55 0.86 6.51
N LEU A 153 -1.58 0.60 5.71
CA LEU A 153 -1.93 1.36 4.53
C LEU A 153 -3.39 1.86 4.66
N SER A 154 -3.62 3.13 4.35
CA SER A 154 -4.96 3.73 4.32
C SER A 154 -5.14 4.51 3.04
N VAL A 155 -6.12 4.13 2.23
CA VAL A 155 -6.41 4.76 0.93
C VAL A 155 -7.85 5.26 0.90
N PRO A 156 -8.08 6.59 1.00
CA PRO A 156 -9.41 7.16 1.09
C PRO A 156 -10.11 7.26 -0.27
N ASN A 157 -11.43 7.46 -0.23
CA ASN A 157 -12.27 7.82 -1.39
C ASN A 157 -12.20 6.81 -2.56
N LEU A 158 -12.00 5.54 -2.25
CA LEU A 158 -12.05 4.48 -3.25
C LEU A 158 -13.50 4.14 -3.57
N ALA A 159 -13.82 4.08 -4.87
CA ALA A 159 -15.14 3.67 -5.34
C ALA A 159 -15.43 2.20 -5.01
N ALA A 160 -16.70 1.81 -5.05
CA ALA A 160 -17.07 0.40 -5.09
C ALA A 160 -16.35 -0.30 -6.27
N GLY A 161 -15.83 -1.51 -6.05
CA GLY A 161 -15.11 -2.23 -7.09
C GLY A 161 -14.26 -3.39 -6.59
N ALA A 162 -13.45 -3.92 -7.51
CA ALA A 162 -12.49 -4.98 -7.27
C ALA A 162 -11.10 -4.40 -7.02
N TYR A 163 -10.40 -4.98 -6.04
CA TYR A 163 -9.08 -4.54 -5.60
C TYR A 163 -8.22 -5.74 -5.21
N THR A 164 -6.91 -5.54 -5.18
CA THR A 164 -5.94 -6.51 -4.68
C THR A 164 -4.97 -5.83 -3.73
N VAL A 165 -4.85 -6.36 -2.51
CA VAL A 165 -3.72 -6.02 -1.62
C VAL A 165 -2.57 -6.96 -1.93
N TYR A 166 -1.38 -6.40 -2.07
CA TYR A 166 -0.15 -7.15 -2.10
C TYR A 166 0.61 -6.97 -0.80
N VAL A 167 1.16 -8.08 -0.30
CA VAL A 167 2.17 -8.10 0.76
C VAL A 167 3.48 -8.56 0.13
N ALA A 168 4.48 -7.70 0.07
CA ALA A 168 5.80 -8.02 -0.49
C ALA A 168 6.77 -8.30 0.66
N ASN A 169 7.40 -9.48 0.65
CA ASN A 169 8.47 -9.81 1.58
C ASN A 169 9.83 -9.54 0.93
N PHE A 170 10.45 -8.43 1.29
CA PHE A 170 11.80 -8.05 0.86
C PHE A 170 12.90 -8.58 1.80
N ALA A 171 12.55 -9.31 2.86
CA ALA A 171 13.54 -9.98 3.69
C ALA A 171 14.08 -11.27 3.02
N ASP A 172 15.23 -11.72 3.50
CA ASP A 172 15.87 -12.98 3.10
C ASP A 172 15.38 -14.19 3.93
N VAL A 173 14.43 -13.97 4.85
CA VAL A 173 13.82 -15.00 5.69
C VAL A 173 12.33 -15.16 5.39
N GLN A 174 11.80 -16.35 5.68
CA GLN A 174 10.37 -16.59 5.67
C GLN A 174 9.72 -15.94 6.89
N GLU A 175 8.60 -15.27 6.68
CA GLU A 175 7.76 -14.73 7.75
C GLU A 175 6.51 -15.58 7.96
N SER A 176 5.96 -15.56 9.17
CA SER A 176 4.54 -15.81 9.40
C SER A 176 3.83 -14.46 9.47
N VAL A 177 2.85 -14.24 8.60
CA VAL A 177 2.12 -12.97 8.46
C VAL A 177 0.65 -13.10 8.88
N SER A 178 0.07 -11.99 9.33
CA SER A 178 -1.36 -11.81 9.59
C SER A 178 -1.82 -10.53 8.89
N LEU A 179 -2.76 -10.64 7.95
CA LEU A 179 -3.30 -9.57 7.13
C LEU A 179 -4.75 -9.28 7.52
N GLN A 180 -5.08 -8.00 7.70
CA GLN A 180 -6.44 -7.50 7.81
C GLN A 180 -6.71 -6.43 6.75
N ILE A 181 -7.88 -6.49 6.14
CA ILE A 181 -8.38 -5.49 5.20
C ILE A 181 -9.74 -5.00 5.70
N THR A 182 -9.91 -3.68 5.82
CA THR A 182 -11.13 -3.03 6.29
C THR A 182 -11.62 -1.99 5.31
N LEU A 183 -12.93 -1.71 5.36
CA LEU A 183 -13.59 -0.62 4.65
C LEU A 183 -14.28 0.27 5.67
N THR A 184 -13.89 1.55 5.71
CA THR A 184 -14.67 2.59 6.38
C THR A 184 -15.47 3.32 5.31
N THR A 185 -16.78 3.11 5.25
CA THR A 185 -17.62 3.78 4.26
C THR A 185 -17.67 5.27 4.53
N THR A 186 -17.65 6.08 3.47
CA THR A 186 -17.99 7.50 3.61
C THR A 186 -19.47 7.57 3.94
N SER A 187 -19.83 7.89 5.18
CA SER A 187 -21.22 8.03 5.61
C SER A 187 -21.96 9.03 4.72
N GLY A 188 -22.69 8.51 3.74
CA GLY A 188 -23.69 9.22 2.96
C GLY A 188 -24.95 8.38 3.00
N VAL A 189 -25.82 8.64 3.99
CA VAL A 189 -27.15 8.05 4.18
C VAL A 189 -27.18 6.51 4.11
N SER A 190 -27.27 5.88 5.28
CA SER A 190 -27.44 4.45 5.46
C SER A 190 -28.39 3.82 4.44
N ALA A 191 -27.85 3.07 3.47
CA ALA A 191 -28.62 2.05 2.78
C ALA A 191 -28.60 0.80 3.67
N SER A 192 -29.69 0.58 4.41
CA SER A 192 -29.99 -0.74 4.97
C SER A 192 -30.05 -1.75 3.84
N GLY A 193 -29.09 -2.66 3.75
CA GLY A 193 -29.05 -3.60 2.62
C GLY A 193 -28.02 -4.71 2.77
N THR A 194 -28.44 -5.77 3.46
CA THR A 194 -28.11 -7.19 3.22
C THR A 194 -26.63 -7.59 3.23
N THR A 195 -26.23 -8.25 4.31
CA THR A 195 -25.01 -9.07 4.42
C THR A 195 -24.92 -10.05 3.24
N ALA A 196 -24.00 -9.80 2.31
CA ALA A 196 -23.53 -10.81 1.38
C ALA A 196 -22.46 -11.65 2.07
N SER A 197 -22.78 -12.90 2.37
CA SER A 197 -21.80 -13.88 2.84
C SER A 197 -20.72 -14.07 1.77
N ALA A 198 -19.47 -13.75 2.10
CA ALA A 198 -18.32 -14.12 1.29
C ALA A 198 -18.26 -15.66 1.21
N ALA A 199 -18.43 -16.20 0.00
CA ALA A 199 -18.24 -17.62 -0.25
C ALA A 199 -16.79 -17.98 0.10
N ALA A 200 -16.64 -19.03 0.91
CA ALA A 200 -15.36 -19.63 1.24
C ALA A 200 -14.54 -19.87 -0.03
N VAL A 201 -13.24 -19.56 0.04
CA VAL A 201 -12.25 -19.97 -0.97
C VAL A 201 -12.16 -21.50 -0.93
N SER A 202 -13.01 -22.15 -1.72
CA SER A 202 -12.85 -23.57 -2.06
C SER A 202 -11.64 -23.72 -2.96
N SER A 203 -10.60 -24.39 -2.45
CA SER A 203 -9.58 -24.99 -3.29
C SER A 203 -10.20 -26.16 -4.05
N ALA A 204 -10.81 -25.89 -5.21
CA ALA A 204 -11.28 -26.92 -6.12
C ALA A 204 -10.09 -27.49 -6.89
N VAL A 205 -9.65 -28.68 -6.49
CA VAL A 205 -8.79 -29.56 -7.30
C VAL A 205 -9.66 -30.18 -8.39
N ALA A 206 -9.43 -29.79 -9.65
CA ALA A 206 -10.01 -30.49 -10.79
C ALA A 206 -9.30 -31.84 -11.01
N PRO A 207 -10.02 -32.97 -11.09
CA PRO A 207 -9.41 -34.23 -11.52
C PRO A 207 -9.09 -34.16 -13.01
N SER A 208 -7.80 -34.29 -13.34
CA SER A 208 -7.34 -34.47 -14.72
C SER A 208 -7.61 -35.91 -15.16
N ALA A 209 -8.47 -36.08 -16.17
CA ALA A 209 -8.67 -37.37 -16.82
C ALA A 209 -7.39 -37.81 -17.56
N PRO A 210 -7.12 -39.13 -17.67
CA PRO A 210 -5.99 -39.64 -18.42
C PRO A 210 -6.31 -39.60 -19.92
N ARG A 211 -5.52 -38.87 -20.71
CA ARG A 211 -5.57 -38.97 -22.18
C ARG A 211 -4.38 -39.81 -22.63
N GLY A 212 -4.63 -41.11 -22.77
CA GLY A 212 -3.77 -42.00 -23.54
C GLY A 212 -4.06 -41.87 -25.04
N SER A 213 -2.99 -41.71 -25.82
CA SER A 213 -2.83 -42.28 -27.18
C SER A 213 -1.35 -42.13 -27.53
N ALA A 214 -0.53 -43.18 -27.44
CA ALA A 214 -0.29 -44.13 -28.54
C ALA A 214 -0.04 -43.41 -29.87
N GLY A 215 1.22 -43.37 -30.33
CA GLY A 215 1.53 -42.75 -31.62
C GLY A 215 3.01 -42.75 -32.01
N LYS A 216 3.52 -43.93 -32.38
CA LYS A 216 4.59 -44.19 -33.36
C LYS A 216 6.00 -43.59 -33.18
N ALA A 217 6.93 -44.53 -33.00
CA ALA A 217 8.33 -44.40 -33.37
C ALA A 217 8.52 -43.97 -34.83
N HIS A 218 9.50 -43.10 -35.07
CA HIS A 218 10.23 -43.07 -36.34
C HIS A 218 11.71 -42.83 -36.03
N LEU A 219 12.48 -43.92 -36.05
CA LEU A 219 13.94 -43.88 -36.18
C LEU A 219 14.28 -43.33 -37.57
N THR A 220 15.15 -42.33 -37.65
CA THR A 220 15.94 -42.08 -38.86
C THR A 220 17.32 -41.65 -38.44
N ALA A 221 18.26 -42.58 -38.60
CA ALA A 221 19.69 -42.34 -38.61
C ALA A 221 20.12 -41.78 -39.98
N SER A 222 21.36 -41.29 -40.03
CA SER A 222 22.17 -40.84 -41.20
C SER A 222 22.27 -39.30 -41.31
N ALA A 223 23.42 -38.69 -41.57
CA ALA A 223 24.77 -39.19 -41.85
C ALA A 223 25.82 -38.10 -41.55
N THR A 224 27.03 -38.58 -41.25
CA THR A 224 28.34 -37.98 -41.51
C THR A 224 28.39 -37.19 -42.84
N SER A 225 28.93 -35.96 -42.84
CA SER A 225 29.82 -35.50 -43.92
C SER A 225 30.61 -34.23 -43.55
N VAL A 226 31.93 -34.44 -43.50
CA VAL A 226 33.11 -33.58 -43.68
C VAL A 226 32.88 -32.15 -44.23
N ARG A 227 33.49 -31.16 -43.56
CA ARG A 227 34.57 -30.31 -44.11
C ARG A 227 35.43 -29.72 -42.99
#